data_AF-A0A656YXD0-F1
#
_entry.id   AF-A0A656YXD0-F1
#
_cell.length_a   1.000
_cell.length_b   1.000
_cell.length_c   1.000
_cell.angle_alpha   90.00
_cell.angle_beta   90.00
_cell.angle_gamma   90.00
#
_symmetry.space_group_name_H-M   'P 1'
#
loop_
_entity.id
_entity.type
_entity.pdbx_description
1 polymer ?
#
loop_
_entity_poly.entity_id
_entity_poly.type
_entity_poly.pdbx_seq_one_letter_code
_entity_poly.pdbx_strand_id
1 'polypeptide(L)'
;MSVPKPEMEESREENDFPIAWIEMKPYGDVDEVKQDLRELSDRAGFEITGFETVDPPSTENGNKVVKAYTHTFQEVPKDKLPAVREWLLREVYWAQHVCNAKVNIEKRESIGN
;
A
#
# COMPACT_ATOMS: atom_id res chain seq x y z
N MET A 1 -22.60 -43.02 -8.27
CA MET A 1 -21.54 -42.38 -9.07
C MET A 1 -21.20 -41.07 -8.40
N SER A 2 -19.91 -40.80 -8.23
CA SER A 2 -19.38 -39.66 -7.48
C SER A 2 -19.66 -38.32 -8.18
N VAL A 3 -19.94 -37.32 -7.36
CA VAL A 3 -20.15 -35.90 -7.68
C VAL A 3 -18.89 -35.26 -8.27
N PRO A 4 -19.02 -34.14 -8.99
CA PRO A 4 -18.18 -32.98 -8.70
C PRO A 4 -18.99 -31.93 -7.96
N LYS A 5 -18.43 -31.47 -6.85
CA LYS A 5 -18.92 -30.37 -6.02
C LYS A 5 -18.96 -29.07 -6.85
N PRO A 6 -19.82 -28.10 -6.50
CA PRO A 6 -19.64 -26.75 -7.01
C PRO A 6 -18.26 -26.25 -6.58
N GLU A 7 -17.47 -25.79 -7.53
CA GLU A 7 -16.30 -24.96 -7.26
C GLU A 7 -16.83 -23.70 -6.59
N MET A 8 -16.81 -23.70 -5.26
CA MET A 8 -16.79 -22.46 -4.49
C MET A 8 -15.51 -21.74 -4.92
N GLU A 9 -15.62 -20.85 -5.90
CA GLU A 9 -14.78 -19.66 -5.93
C GLU A 9 -15.08 -18.93 -4.61
N GLU A 10 -14.30 -19.26 -3.59
CA GLU A 10 -14.13 -18.41 -2.42
C GLU A 10 -13.69 -17.05 -2.96
N SER A 11 -14.63 -16.12 -2.92
CA SER A 11 -14.48 -14.72 -3.25
C SER A 11 -13.20 -14.19 -2.60
N ARG A 12 -12.18 -13.93 -3.42
CA ARG A 12 -10.94 -13.24 -3.03
C ARG A 12 -11.18 -11.75 -2.70
N GLU A 13 -12.32 -11.41 -2.12
CA GLU A 13 -12.77 -10.02 -1.95
C GLU A 13 -12.51 -9.45 -0.54
N GLU A 14 -12.04 -10.24 0.43
CA GLU A 14 -11.93 -9.78 1.82
C GLU A 14 -10.55 -9.26 2.26
N ASN A 15 -9.52 -9.20 1.39
CA ASN A 15 -8.17 -8.71 1.77
C ASN A 15 -7.44 -7.86 0.70
N ASP A 16 -8.13 -7.25 -0.26
CA ASP A 16 -7.49 -6.52 -1.38
C ASP A 16 -7.29 -5.01 -1.13
N PHE A 17 -7.17 -4.58 0.13
CA PHE A 17 -6.82 -3.19 0.45
C PHE A 17 -5.29 -3.03 0.54
N PRO A 18 -4.68 -2.14 -0.25
CA PRO A 18 -3.25 -1.89 -0.14
C PRO A 18 -2.92 -1.27 1.21
N ILE A 19 -1.88 -1.76 1.87
CA ILE A 19 -1.42 -1.20 3.14
C ILE A 19 -0.71 0.13 2.94
N ALA A 20 -0.05 0.32 1.79
CA ALA A 20 0.63 1.55 1.42
C ALA A 20 0.65 1.72 -0.10
N TRP A 21 0.73 2.96 -0.57
CA TRP A 21 0.88 3.27 -1.99
C TRP A 21 1.63 4.58 -2.23
N ILE A 22 2.37 4.62 -3.32
CA ILE A 22 3.14 5.77 -3.78
C ILE A 22 2.73 6.10 -5.20
N GLU A 23 2.36 7.36 -5.42
CA GLU A 23 2.21 7.95 -6.75
C GLU A 23 3.53 8.52 -7.22
N MET A 24 3.93 8.21 -8.45
CA MET A 24 5.14 8.69 -9.08
C MET A 24 4.89 9.25 -10.48
N LYS A 25 5.79 10.14 -10.92
CA LYS A 25 5.84 10.69 -12.27
C LYS A 25 6.13 9.58 -13.31
N PRO A 26 5.82 9.82 -14.60
CA PRO A 26 5.96 8.80 -15.66
C PRO A 26 7.38 8.24 -15.81
N TYR A 27 8.38 9.07 -15.51
CA TYR A 27 9.81 8.74 -15.63
C TYR A 27 10.42 8.19 -14.33
N GLY A 28 9.62 7.96 -13.29
CA GLY A 28 10.07 7.35 -12.04
C GLY A 28 10.42 5.87 -12.19
N ASP A 29 11.29 5.38 -11.32
CA ASP A 29 11.68 3.98 -11.28
C ASP A 29 10.78 3.19 -10.31
N VAL A 30 10.06 2.22 -10.84
CA VAL A 30 9.14 1.37 -10.06
C VAL A 30 9.90 0.58 -8.99
N ASP A 31 11.12 0.13 -9.27
CA ASP A 31 11.87 -0.71 -8.33
C ASP A 31 12.45 0.11 -7.17
N GLU A 32 12.81 1.39 -7.39
CA GLU A 32 13.11 2.32 -6.30
C GLU A 32 11.90 2.51 -5.39
N VAL A 33 10.71 2.73 -5.97
CA VAL A 33 9.46 2.87 -5.20
C VAL A 33 9.11 1.60 -4.41
N LYS A 34 9.31 0.41 -4.99
CA LYS A 34 9.13 -0.86 -4.27
C LYS A 34 10.13 -1.01 -3.13
N GLN A 35 11.38 -0.55 -3.30
CA GLN A 35 12.39 -0.58 -2.25
C GLN A 35 11.99 0.32 -1.08
N ASP A 36 11.46 1.51 -1.35
CA ASP A 36 10.94 2.42 -0.31
C ASP A 36 9.79 1.80 0.49
N LEU A 37 8.86 1.12 -0.20
CA LEU A 37 7.77 0.39 0.44
C LEU A 37 8.29 -0.78 1.31
N ARG A 38 9.35 -1.48 0.89
CA ARG A 38 10.00 -2.51 1.72
C ARG A 38 10.65 -1.92 2.96
N GLU A 39 11.27 -0.75 2.85
CA GLU A 39 11.85 -0.07 4.02
C GLU A 39 10.77 0.29 5.06
N LEU A 40 9.59 0.74 4.59
CA LEU A 40 8.42 0.93 5.46
C LEU A 40 8.03 -0.38 6.16
N SER A 41 7.96 -1.48 5.41
CA SER A 41 7.67 -2.83 5.90
C SER A 41 8.59 -3.21 7.06
N ASP A 42 9.89 -3.03 6.88
CA ASP A 42 10.91 -3.37 7.88
C ASP A 42 10.79 -2.49 9.14
N ARG A 43 10.56 -1.19 8.97
CA ARG A 43 10.45 -0.24 10.09
C ARG A 43 9.18 -0.41 10.90
N ALA A 44 8.05 -0.62 10.23
CA ALA A 44 6.75 -0.82 10.87
C ALA A 44 6.52 -2.28 11.28
N GLY A 45 7.37 -3.22 10.85
CA GLY A 45 7.33 -4.62 11.25
C GLY A 45 6.14 -5.37 10.66
N PHE A 46 5.92 -5.26 9.36
CA PHE A 46 4.98 -6.08 8.60
C PHE A 46 5.65 -6.74 7.40
N GLU A 47 4.99 -7.72 6.80
CA GLU A 47 5.48 -8.41 5.59
C GLU A 47 4.67 -7.99 4.37
N ILE A 48 5.34 -7.51 3.32
CA ILE A 48 4.69 -7.26 2.03
C ILE A 48 4.51 -8.59 1.28
N THR A 49 3.26 -8.92 0.95
CA THR A 49 2.88 -10.12 0.21
C THR A 49 2.83 -9.90 -1.30
N GLY A 50 2.68 -8.65 -1.74
CA GLY A 50 2.58 -8.33 -3.16
C GLY A 50 2.69 -6.84 -3.47
N PHE A 51 2.95 -6.57 -4.75
CA PHE A 51 2.95 -5.23 -5.33
C PHE A 51 2.03 -5.20 -6.55
N GLU A 52 1.33 -4.09 -6.71
CA GLU A 52 0.56 -3.77 -7.92
C GLU A 52 1.03 -2.42 -8.45
N THR A 53 1.15 -2.29 -9.77
CA THR A 53 1.39 -0.99 -10.41
C THR A 53 0.23 -0.68 -11.33
N VAL A 54 -0.41 0.46 -11.11
CA VAL A 54 -1.60 0.88 -11.87
C VAL A 54 -1.45 2.30 -12.38
N ASP A 55 -2.13 2.58 -13.48
CA ASP A 55 -2.37 3.94 -13.94
C ASP A 55 -3.53 4.54 -13.11
N PRO A 56 -3.35 5.70 -12.45
CA PRO A 56 -4.44 6.34 -11.71
C PRO A 56 -5.57 6.75 -12.66
N PRO A 57 -6.83 6.74 -12.19
CA PRO A 57 -7.99 7.01 -13.04
C PRO A 57 -8.04 8.44 -13.62
N SER A 58 -7.26 9.37 -13.05
CA SER A 58 -7.15 10.76 -13.49
C SER A 58 -5.71 11.05 -13.93
N THR A 59 -5.34 10.70 -15.15
CA THR A 59 -4.02 11.07 -15.68
C THR A 59 -4.11 11.89 -16.96
N GLU A 60 -4.17 13.21 -16.78
CA GLU A 60 -3.65 14.15 -17.79
C GLU A 60 -2.11 14.07 -17.91
N ASN A 61 -1.41 13.53 -16.90
CA ASN A 61 0.06 13.61 -16.78
C ASN A 61 0.83 12.27 -16.86
N GLY A 62 0.15 11.13 -17.03
CA GLY A 62 0.78 9.80 -17.18
C GLY A 62 1.48 9.23 -15.94
N ASN A 63 1.12 9.70 -14.74
CA ASN A 63 1.65 9.20 -13.47
C ASN A 63 1.32 7.70 -13.28
N LYS A 64 2.06 7.04 -12.40
CA LYS A 64 1.82 5.65 -12.00
C LYS A 64 1.67 5.56 -10.48
N VAL A 65 0.87 4.60 -10.01
CA VAL A 65 0.73 4.30 -8.58
C VAL A 65 1.25 2.91 -8.33
N VAL A 66 2.22 2.78 -7.43
CA VAL A 66 2.70 1.50 -6.91
C VAL A 66 2.05 1.27 -5.56
N LYS A 67 1.32 0.16 -5.44
CA LYS A 67 0.63 -0.28 -4.23
C LYS A 67 1.36 -1.47 -3.62
N ALA A 68 1.41 -1.53 -2.30
CA ALA A 68 1.90 -2.67 -1.52
C ALA A 68 0.76 -3.30 -0.73
N TYR A 69 0.77 -4.62 -0.63
CA TYR A 69 -0.22 -5.42 0.08
C TYR A 69 0.44 -6.24 1.18
N THR A 70 -0.31 -6.55 2.22
CA THR A 70 0.14 -7.36 3.34
C THR A 70 -0.99 -8.25 3.86
N HIS A 71 -0.64 -9.34 4.52
CA HIS A 71 -1.56 -10.12 5.34
C HIS A 71 -1.29 -9.95 6.85
N THR A 72 -0.34 -9.10 7.24
CA THR A 72 -0.02 -8.87 8.65
C THR A 72 -1.14 -8.12 9.37
N PHE A 73 -1.66 -7.05 8.78
CA PHE A 73 -2.81 -6.29 9.28
C PHE A 73 -3.51 -5.57 8.12
N GLN A 74 -4.81 -5.34 8.25
CA GLN A 74 -5.59 -4.59 7.24
C GLN A 74 -5.28 -3.09 7.26
N GLU A 75 -4.99 -2.54 8.45
CA GLU A 75 -4.64 -1.15 8.69
C GLU A 75 -3.43 -1.09 9.64
N VAL A 76 -2.55 -0.08 9.47
CA VAL A 76 -1.39 0.10 10.34
C VAL A 76 -1.85 0.40 11.78
N PRO A 77 -1.44 -0.40 12.77
CA PRO A 77 -1.85 -0.21 14.15
C PRO A 77 -1.10 0.96 14.80
N LYS A 78 -1.70 1.49 15.87
CA LYS A 78 -1.26 2.74 16.53
C LYS A 78 0.19 2.73 17.00
N ASP A 79 0.69 1.59 17.46
CA ASP A 79 2.07 1.44 17.94
C ASP A 79 3.11 1.55 16.81
N LYS A 80 2.70 1.36 15.56
CA LYS A 80 3.56 1.46 14.37
C LYS A 80 3.51 2.82 13.69
N LEU A 81 2.55 3.68 14.07
CA LEU A 81 2.40 5.02 13.51
C LEU A 81 3.64 5.92 13.63
N PRO A 82 4.48 5.86 14.68
CA PRO A 82 5.72 6.62 14.70
C PRO A 82 6.60 6.33 13.49
N ALA A 83 6.83 5.05 13.17
CA ALA A 83 7.63 4.63 12.02
C ALA A 83 7.01 5.09 10.70
N VAL A 84 5.68 4.96 10.56
CA VAL A 84 4.95 5.41 9.36
C VAL A 84 5.01 6.93 9.17
N ARG A 85 4.90 7.71 10.26
CA ARG A 85 5.00 9.17 10.21
C ARG A 85 6.41 9.63 9.84
N GLU A 86 7.43 9.00 10.43
CA GLU A 86 8.82 9.29 10.08
C GLU A 86 9.11 8.97 8.61
N TRP A 87 8.53 7.87 8.11
CA TRP A 87 8.56 7.53 6.69
C TRP A 87 7.88 8.63 5.87
N LEU A 88 6.60 8.95 6.10
CA LEU A 88 5.87 9.99 5.33
C LEU A 88 6.56 11.38 5.35
N LEU A 89 7.15 11.80 6.47
CA LEU A 89 7.84 13.11 6.57
C LEU A 89 9.13 13.19 5.73
N ARG A 90 9.60 12.05 5.24
CA ARG A 90 10.84 11.89 4.49
C ARG A 90 10.67 12.23 3.00
N GLU A 91 9.44 12.56 2.58
CA GLU A 91 9.00 12.95 1.22
C GLU A 91 9.89 13.98 0.50
N VAL A 92 10.67 14.81 1.22
CA VAL A 92 11.58 15.76 0.57
C VAL A 92 12.80 15.08 -0.08
N TYR A 93 13.11 13.82 0.28
CA TYR A 93 14.34 13.11 -0.14
C TYR A 93 14.10 11.84 -0.98
N TRP A 94 12.85 11.46 -1.27
CA TRP A 94 12.45 10.14 -1.81
C TRP A 94 12.54 9.97 -3.32
N ALA A 95 13.56 10.55 -3.95
CA ALA A 95 13.68 10.68 -5.39
C ALA A 95 12.72 11.73 -5.99
N GLN A 96 13.25 12.50 -6.94
CA GLN A 96 12.60 13.70 -7.52
C GLN A 96 11.30 13.40 -8.31
N HIS A 97 10.92 12.13 -8.38
CA HIS A 97 9.82 11.61 -9.16
C HIS A 97 8.62 11.16 -8.32
N VAL A 98 8.72 11.11 -6.99
CA VAL A 98 7.56 10.84 -6.12
C VAL A 98 6.65 12.07 -6.06
N CYS A 99 5.35 11.84 -6.26
CA CYS A 99 4.32 12.87 -6.23
C CYS A 99 3.56 12.87 -4.89
N ASN A 100 3.30 11.68 -4.34
CA ASN A 100 2.47 11.50 -3.15
C ASN A 100 2.73 10.11 -2.54
N ALA A 101 2.75 10.00 -1.22
CA ALA A 101 2.80 8.73 -0.51
C ALA A 101 1.68 8.62 0.53
N LYS A 102 1.05 7.45 0.63
CA LYS A 102 -0.04 7.20 1.58
C LYS A 102 0.02 5.80 2.16
N VAL A 103 -0.57 5.65 3.35
CA VAL A 103 -0.63 4.41 4.10
C VAL A 103 -2.04 4.24 4.67
N ASN A 104 -2.53 3.01 4.69
CA ASN A 104 -3.81 2.68 5.29
C ASN A 104 -3.65 2.60 6.81
N ILE A 105 -4.11 3.62 7.52
CA ILE A 105 -3.96 3.77 8.97
C ILE A 105 -5.33 3.58 9.61
N GLU A 106 -5.37 2.88 10.75
CA GLU A 106 -6.58 2.69 11.55
C GLU A 106 -7.29 4.03 11.75
N LYS A 107 -8.42 4.23 11.07
CA LYS A 107 -9.25 5.42 11.28
C LYS A 107 -9.80 5.31 12.70
N ARG A 108 -9.49 6.29 13.55
CA ARG A 108 -10.24 6.47 14.82
C ARG A 108 -11.72 6.40 14.49
N GLU A 109 -12.45 5.47 15.12
CA GLU A 109 -13.81 5.81 15.52
C GLU A 109 -13.69 7.13 16.30
N SER A 110 -14.18 8.20 15.70
CA SER A 110 -14.44 9.43 16.42
C SER A 110 -15.48 9.06 17.47
N ILE A 111 -15.01 8.69 18.66
CA ILE A 111 -15.84 8.66 19.86
C ILE A 111 -16.22 10.13 20.08
N GLY A 112 -17.34 10.52 19.49
CA GLY A 112 -18.03 11.76 19.82
C GLY A 112 -18.42 11.65 21.28
N ASN A 113 -17.78 12.49 22.08
CA ASN A 113 -18.10 12.71 23.48
C ASN A 113 -19.25 13.72 23.58
#